data_AF-A0A3M9N343-F1
#
_entry.id   AF-A0A3M9N343-F1
#
_cell.length_a   1.000
_cell.length_b   1.000
_cell.length_c   1.000
_cell.angle_alpha   90.00
_cell.angle_beta   90.00
_cell.angle_gamma   90.00
#
_symmetry.space_group_name_H-M   'P 1'
#
loop_
_entity.id
_entity.type
_entity.pdbx_description
1 polymer ?
#
loop_
_entity_poly.entity_id
_entity_poly.type
_entity_poly.pdbx_seq_one_letter_code
_entity_poly.pdbx_strand_id
1 'polypeptide(L)'
;MDFNFNAHQHFSLPDRSFLNIVRRDIGKIAETAGFTETEAGRVNLVITEMATNLLKHTDTQGGELLVKPICQENGLTCGLELLCLDNGPGMSDPQRMMEDGVSTFGSMGQGLGAIKRQSDFFDLYSQRGVGTVILSRIYKKGQAPKKAAPNKYKFQMGAVLVPKPGEQVSGDGWGFRPTLEGGHLLILDGLGHGPFAHQASNEALKTFYQLPKQTPSDMLRGVHAAIKKTRGAVGALALWSAETGTLQFCGIGNIGGRLFFPDRPKNLLSYNGTLGMSIPSTIHHQNHPWQYGNLMVLHSDGLKSRWDLHKYPELTRHDPTLIASVLYKDNTRTTDDTLVVVVRATN
;
A
#
# COMPACT_ATOMS: atom_id res chain seq x y z
N MET A 1 7.54 5.08 -11.80
CA MET A 1 6.72 4.30 -10.86
C MET A 1 7.64 3.98 -9.71
N ASP A 2 7.21 4.30 -8.49
CA ASP A 2 8.10 4.27 -7.35
C ASP A 2 7.81 3.02 -6.51
N PHE A 3 8.57 1.95 -6.74
CA PHE A 3 8.38 0.72 -5.98
C PHE A 3 9.16 0.82 -4.67
N ASN A 4 8.57 1.44 -3.65
CA ASN A 4 9.07 1.28 -2.29
C ASN A 4 8.36 0.13 -1.59
N PHE A 5 9.10 -0.96 -1.40
CA PHE A 5 8.68 -2.19 -0.71
C PHE A 5 8.75 -2.08 0.82
N ASN A 6 9.27 -0.98 1.35
CA ASN A 6 9.38 -0.77 2.79
C ASN A 6 8.02 -0.56 3.45
N ALA A 7 7.97 -0.90 4.74
CA ALA A 7 6.83 -0.65 5.59
C ALA A 7 6.61 0.85 5.83
N HIS A 8 5.35 1.22 6.06
CA HIS A 8 5.00 2.54 6.55
C HIS A 8 5.32 2.62 8.04
N GLN A 9 5.82 3.78 8.43
CA GLN A 9 5.83 4.19 9.82
C GLN A 9 4.44 4.70 10.18
N HIS A 10 3.86 4.09 11.21
CA HIS A 10 2.54 4.40 11.72
C HIS A 10 2.65 5.44 12.85
N PHE A 11 1.87 6.51 12.73
CA PHE A 11 1.76 7.58 13.70
C PHE A 11 0.31 7.72 14.15
N SER A 12 0.06 7.43 15.42
CA SER A 12 -1.22 7.68 16.04
C SER A 12 -1.28 9.11 16.57
N LEU A 13 -2.44 9.75 16.43
CA LEU A 13 -2.68 11.12 16.90
C LEU A 13 -3.92 11.16 17.81
N PRO A 14 -3.81 10.67 19.07
CA PRO A 14 -4.95 10.58 19.98
C PRO A 14 -5.44 11.95 20.46
N ASP A 15 -4.52 12.90 20.64
CA ASP A 15 -4.84 14.27 21.03
C ASP A 15 -3.80 15.29 20.53
N ARG A 16 -4.08 16.58 20.75
CA ARG A 16 -3.26 17.71 20.27
C ARG A 16 -1.81 17.71 20.78
N SER A 17 -1.53 17.10 21.93
CA SER A 17 -0.18 17.08 22.52
C SER A 17 0.81 16.27 21.67
N PHE A 18 0.31 15.27 20.92
CA PHE A 18 1.13 14.42 20.06
C PHE A 18 1.50 15.08 18.72
N LEU A 19 0.83 16.15 18.31
CA LEU A 19 1.05 16.80 17.01
C LEU A 19 2.51 17.23 16.83
N ASN A 20 3.11 17.83 17.86
CA ASN A 20 4.50 18.28 17.80
C ASN A 20 5.49 17.12 17.70
N ILE A 21 5.20 15.99 18.35
CA ILE A 21 6.01 14.77 18.31
C ILE A 21 5.95 14.17 16.91
N VAL A 22 4.74 13.95 16.40
CA VAL A 22 4.51 13.40 15.05
C VAL A 22 5.17 14.26 13.97
N ARG A 23 5.00 15.60 14.04
CA ARG A 23 5.65 16.51 13.09
C ARG A 23 7.17 16.42 13.14
N ARG A 24 7.76 16.39 14.34
CA ARG A 24 9.21 16.26 14.51
C ARG A 24 9.72 14.94 13.95
N ASP A 25 9.03 13.84 14.24
CA ASP A 25 9.51 12.51 13.85
C ASP A 25 9.34 12.28 12.34
N ILE A 26 8.26 12.76 11.72
CA ILE A 26 8.12 12.79 10.25
C ILE A 26 9.14 13.74 9.61
N GLY A 27 9.44 14.89 10.25
CA GLY A 27 10.50 15.79 9.82
C GLY A 27 11.86 15.09 9.74
N LYS A 28 12.21 14.27 10.75
CA LYS A 28 13.42 13.44 10.73
C LYS A 28 13.42 12.41 9.62
N ILE A 29 12.27 11.83 9.26
CA ILE A 29 12.16 10.93 8.09
C ILE A 29 12.49 11.71 6.81
N ALA A 30 11.98 12.93 6.65
CA ALA A 30 12.28 13.78 5.49
C ALA A 30 13.78 14.14 5.41
N GLU A 31 14.38 14.53 6.53
CA GLU A 31 15.81 14.82 6.63
C GLU A 31 16.66 13.59 6.27
N THR A 32 16.32 12.42 6.83
CA THR A 32 17.02 11.15 6.53
C THR A 32 16.84 10.72 5.07
N ALA A 33 15.71 11.06 4.46
CA ALA A 33 15.44 10.87 3.03
C ALA A 33 16.22 11.85 2.11
N GLY A 34 16.97 12.79 2.70
CA GLY A 34 17.79 13.77 2.00
C GLY A 34 16.99 14.93 1.43
N PHE A 35 15.87 15.30 2.07
CA PHE A 35 15.11 16.50 1.73
C PHE A 35 15.88 17.74 2.19
N THR A 36 15.81 18.81 1.39
CA THR A 36 16.26 20.15 1.78
C THR A 36 15.34 20.75 2.83
N GLU A 37 15.79 21.79 3.54
CA GLU A 37 14.98 22.49 4.54
C GLU A 37 13.64 23.00 3.95
N THR A 38 13.66 23.53 2.73
CA THR A 38 12.44 23.99 2.04
C THR A 38 11.47 22.84 1.75
N GLU A 39 11.97 21.68 1.32
CA GLU A 39 11.13 20.51 1.04
C GLU A 39 10.58 19.89 2.33
N ALA A 40 11.39 19.81 3.38
CA ALA A 40 10.95 19.40 4.72
C ALA A 40 9.90 20.38 5.28
N GLY A 41 10.01 21.68 4.98
CA GLY A 41 8.99 22.69 5.26
C GLY A 41 7.64 22.37 4.60
N ARG A 42 7.63 21.96 3.31
CA ARG A 42 6.41 21.51 2.61
C ARG A 42 5.78 20.29 3.29
N VAL A 43 6.60 19.30 3.64
CA VAL A 43 6.16 18.10 4.38
C VAL A 43 5.50 18.51 5.70
N ASN A 44 6.13 19.40 6.47
CA ASN A 44 5.60 19.88 7.74
C ASN A 44 4.25 20.62 7.62
N LEU A 45 4.07 21.41 6.56
CA LEU A 45 2.78 22.06 6.28
C LEU A 45 1.69 21.02 6.00
N VAL A 46 1.95 20.03 5.14
CA VAL A 46 0.99 18.96 4.83
C VAL A 46 0.63 18.17 6.09
N ILE A 47 1.62 17.78 6.90
CA ILE A 47 1.38 17.05 8.14
C ILE A 47 0.58 17.87 9.13
N THR A 48 0.84 19.18 9.25
CA THR A 48 0.10 20.05 10.17
C THR A 48 -1.37 20.12 9.78
N GLU A 49 -1.68 20.25 8.49
CA GLU A 49 -3.06 20.27 8.00
C GLU A 49 -3.75 18.91 8.15
N MET A 50 -3.08 17.80 7.79
CA MET A 50 -3.61 16.45 7.98
C MET A 50 -3.91 16.17 9.45
N ALA A 51 -2.95 16.43 10.35
CA ALA A 51 -3.09 16.25 11.79
C ALA A 51 -4.20 17.13 12.37
N THR A 52 -4.31 18.37 11.92
CA THR A 52 -5.37 19.29 12.37
C THR A 52 -6.74 18.81 11.92
N ASN A 53 -6.87 18.27 10.70
CA ASN A 53 -8.12 17.70 10.22
C ASN A 53 -8.51 16.46 11.02
N LEU A 54 -7.56 15.55 11.31
CA LEU A 54 -7.79 14.41 12.20
C LEU A 54 -8.33 14.88 13.55
N LEU A 55 -7.65 15.82 14.20
CA LEU A 55 -8.02 16.32 15.53
C LEU A 55 -9.30 17.16 15.60
N LYS A 56 -9.90 17.53 14.46
CA LYS A 56 -11.16 18.30 14.40
C LYS A 56 -12.35 17.42 14.03
N HIS A 57 -12.10 16.30 13.36
CA HIS A 57 -13.15 15.50 12.72
C HIS A 57 -13.22 14.07 13.25
N THR A 58 -12.25 13.65 14.08
CA THR A 58 -12.17 12.30 14.63
C THR A 58 -12.39 12.20 16.14
N ASP A 59 -12.97 13.23 16.78
CA ASP A 59 -13.12 13.38 18.24
C ASP A 59 -13.64 12.13 19.00
N THR A 60 -14.27 11.17 18.31
CA THR A 60 -14.75 9.90 18.89
C THR A 60 -14.19 8.63 18.23
N GLN A 61 -13.57 8.70 17.05
CA GLN A 61 -13.19 7.52 16.24
C GLN A 61 -11.70 7.46 15.90
N GLY A 62 -10.94 8.51 16.24
CA GLY A 62 -9.50 8.60 16.00
C GLY A 62 -9.12 8.56 14.51
N GLY A 63 -7.82 8.52 14.28
CA GLY A 63 -7.24 8.37 12.96
C GLY A 63 -5.73 8.26 13.06
N GLU A 64 -5.10 8.04 11.92
CA GLU A 64 -3.68 7.72 11.86
C GLU A 64 -3.03 8.33 10.62
N LEU A 65 -1.73 8.55 10.75
CA LEU A 65 -0.87 8.94 9.64
C LEU A 65 0.08 7.78 9.34
N LEU A 66 0.16 7.40 8.07
CA LEU A 66 1.15 6.43 7.60
C LEU A 66 2.13 7.16 6.69
N VAL A 67 3.43 7.01 6.97
CA VAL A 67 4.48 7.68 6.22
C VAL A 67 5.52 6.67 5.76
N LYS A 68 5.91 6.74 4.49
CA LYS A 68 7.11 6.04 4.01
C LYS A 68 7.88 6.87 3.00
N PRO A 69 9.19 6.62 2.88
CA PRO A 69 9.96 7.07 1.73
C PRO A 69 9.34 6.59 0.41
N ILE A 70 9.70 7.24 -0.68
CA ILE A 70 9.39 6.80 -2.04
C ILE A 70 10.74 6.57 -2.70
N CYS A 71 10.97 5.41 -3.31
CA CYS A 71 12.27 5.04 -3.86
C CYS A 71 12.20 4.81 -5.37
N GLN A 72 13.28 5.19 -6.06
CA GLN A 72 13.52 4.84 -7.46
C GLN A 72 13.96 3.37 -7.59
N GLU A 73 14.00 2.85 -8.82
CA GLU A 73 14.46 1.48 -9.12
C GLU A 73 15.89 1.20 -8.64
N ASN A 74 16.74 2.23 -8.55
CA ASN A 74 18.11 2.12 -8.02
C ASN A 74 18.17 2.16 -6.47
N GLY A 75 17.03 2.19 -5.78
CA GLY A 75 16.92 2.24 -4.32
C GLY A 75 17.08 3.63 -3.71
N LEU A 76 17.42 4.65 -4.50
CA LEU A 76 17.54 6.02 -3.99
C LEU A 76 16.16 6.59 -3.67
N THR A 77 16.02 7.11 -2.46
CA THR A 77 14.82 7.85 -2.06
C THR A 77 14.64 9.06 -2.97
N CYS A 78 13.46 9.22 -3.54
CA CYS A 78 13.06 10.34 -4.39
C CYS A 78 11.91 11.18 -3.84
N GLY A 79 11.21 10.70 -2.82
CA GLY A 79 10.11 11.42 -2.21
C GLY A 79 9.65 10.83 -0.89
N LEU A 80 8.54 11.34 -0.38
CA LEU A 80 7.78 10.81 0.75
C LEU A 80 6.32 10.62 0.34
N GLU A 81 5.75 9.50 0.74
CA GLU A 81 4.33 9.19 0.69
C GLU A 81 3.73 9.40 2.08
N LEU A 82 2.69 10.23 2.13
CA LEU A 82 1.96 10.58 3.35
C LEU A 82 0.51 10.17 3.15
N LEU A 83 0.03 9.29 4.02
CA LEU A 83 -1.35 8.86 4.08
C LEU A 83 -1.98 9.37 5.36
N CYS A 84 -3.17 9.94 5.26
CA CYS A 84 -3.99 10.32 6.40
C CYS A 84 -5.29 9.52 6.36
N LEU A 85 -5.50 8.71 7.39
CA LEU A 85 -6.63 7.79 7.52
C LEU A 85 -7.55 8.32 8.63
N ASP A 86 -8.60 8.99 8.21
CA ASP A 86 -9.59 9.67 9.05
C ASP A 86 -10.83 8.78 9.19
N ASN A 87 -11.15 8.37 10.43
CA ASN A 87 -12.37 7.61 10.75
C ASN A 87 -13.55 8.53 11.13
N GLY A 88 -13.48 9.82 10.82
CA GLY A 88 -14.54 10.78 11.07
C GLY A 88 -15.79 10.54 10.21
N PRO A 89 -16.73 11.49 10.20
CA PRO A 89 -18.03 11.32 9.53
C PRO A 89 -17.92 11.21 8.00
N GLY A 90 -16.79 11.61 7.41
CA GLY A 90 -16.60 11.68 5.95
C GLY A 90 -17.40 12.80 5.28
N MET A 91 -17.16 12.98 3.98
CA MET A 91 -17.73 14.04 3.15
C MET A 91 -18.62 13.44 2.05
N SER A 92 -19.67 14.17 1.66
CA SER A 92 -20.52 13.78 0.51
C SER A 92 -20.04 14.36 -0.82
N ASP A 93 -19.37 15.50 -0.79
CA ASP A 93 -18.83 16.16 -1.98
C ASP A 93 -17.42 16.70 -1.67
N PRO A 94 -16.40 15.85 -1.78
CA PRO A 94 -15.03 16.26 -1.47
C PRO A 94 -14.47 17.23 -2.50
N GLN A 95 -14.97 17.22 -3.74
CA GLN A 95 -14.52 18.14 -4.79
C GLN A 95 -14.89 19.58 -4.44
N ARG A 96 -16.12 19.80 -3.99
CA ARG A 96 -16.55 21.11 -3.52
C ARG A 96 -15.78 21.60 -2.28
N MET A 97 -15.34 20.69 -1.41
CA MET A 97 -14.50 21.03 -0.24
C MET A 97 -13.03 21.34 -0.60
N MET A 98 -12.61 21.03 -1.84
CA MET A 98 -11.30 21.43 -2.37
C MET A 98 -11.33 22.82 -3.02
N GLU A 99 -12.51 23.38 -3.31
CA GLU A 99 -12.64 24.73 -3.83
C GLU A 99 -12.42 25.74 -2.68
N ASP A 100 -11.46 26.66 -2.86
CA ASP A 100 -11.10 27.63 -1.84
C ASP A 100 -12.35 28.41 -1.37
N GLY A 101 -12.67 28.32 -0.07
CA GLY A 101 -13.72 29.14 0.57
C GLY A 101 -15.01 28.40 0.95
N VAL A 102 -15.17 27.11 0.64
CA VAL A 102 -16.30 26.30 1.15
C VAL A 102 -15.83 25.46 2.34
N SER A 103 -16.43 25.65 3.51
CA SER A 103 -16.14 24.82 4.69
C SER A 103 -17.40 24.24 5.31
N THR A 104 -17.28 23.00 5.78
CA THR A 104 -18.17 22.42 6.77
C THR A 104 -17.51 22.56 8.15
N PHE A 105 -18.17 23.32 9.04
CA PHE A 105 -17.78 23.57 10.44
C PHE A 105 -16.40 24.24 10.66
N GLY A 106 -16.41 25.57 10.77
CA GLY A 106 -15.51 26.33 11.66
C GLY A 106 -14.02 26.42 11.28
N SER A 107 -13.56 25.84 10.17
CA SER A 107 -12.25 26.15 9.58
C SER A 107 -12.44 26.98 8.31
N MET A 108 -11.51 27.89 8.00
CA MET A 108 -11.41 28.41 6.63
C MET A 108 -11.16 27.17 5.76
N GLY A 109 -11.98 26.91 4.75
CA GLY A 109 -11.89 25.75 3.83
C GLY A 109 -10.62 25.76 2.97
N GLN A 110 -9.46 25.76 3.64
CA GLN A 110 -8.12 26.01 3.15
C GLN A 110 -7.21 24.81 3.40
N GLY A 111 -7.52 23.94 4.38
CA GLY A 111 -6.63 22.84 4.78
C GLY A 111 -6.42 21.81 3.67
N LEU A 112 -7.50 21.29 3.05
CA LEU A 112 -7.39 20.36 1.93
C LEU A 112 -6.75 21.01 0.69
N GLY A 113 -7.12 22.26 0.39
CA GLY A 113 -6.50 23.04 -0.68
C GLY A 113 -5.00 23.27 -0.45
N ALA A 114 -4.60 23.56 0.78
CA ALA A 114 -3.21 23.72 1.17
C ALA A 114 -2.43 22.42 1.01
N ILE A 115 -2.96 21.28 1.48
CA ILE A 115 -2.33 19.97 1.25
C ILE A 115 -2.09 19.77 -0.24
N LYS A 116 -3.14 19.88 -1.07
CA LYS A 116 -3.05 19.71 -2.52
C LYS A 116 -2.03 20.64 -3.18
N ARG A 117 -1.94 21.92 -2.74
CA ARG A 117 -0.96 22.89 -3.27
C ARG A 117 0.48 22.56 -2.87
N GLN A 118 0.68 22.00 -1.68
CA GLN A 118 2.00 21.62 -1.18
C GLN A 118 2.46 20.25 -1.68
N SER A 119 1.55 19.39 -2.15
CA SER A 119 1.85 18.07 -2.72
C SER A 119 2.20 18.13 -4.21
N ASP A 120 3.09 17.24 -4.66
CA ASP A 120 3.34 17.04 -6.10
C ASP A 120 2.31 16.08 -6.71
N PHE A 121 1.81 15.15 -5.90
CA PHE A 121 0.66 14.28 -6.19
C PHE A 121 -0.30 14.28 -5.01
N PHE A 122 -1.59 14.38 -5.29
CA PHE A 122 -2.66 14.40 -4.29
C PHE A 122 -3.84 13.58 -4.79
N ASP A 123 -4.35 12.70 -3.93
CA ASP A 123 -5.59 11.97 -4.14
C ASP A 123 -6.38 11.91 -2.82
N LEU A 124 -7.71 11.88 -2.91
CA LEU A 124 -8.59 11.91 -1.75
C LEU A 124 -9.85 11.10 -2.03
N TYR A 125 -10.16 10.20 -1.11
CA TYR A 125 -11.43 9.49 -1.06
C TYR A 125 -12.14 9.82 0.23
N SER A 126 -13.44 10.09 0.16
CA SER A 126 -14.23 10.32 1.35
C SER A 126 -15.66 9.87 1.12
N GLN A 127 -16.25 9.24 2.13
CA GLN A 127 -17.60 8.73 2.08
C GLN A 127 -18.26 8.91 3.44
N ARG A 128 -19.52 9.38 3.43
CA ARG A 128 -20.30 9.55 4.67
C ARG A 128 -20.42 8.23 5.43
N GLY A 129 -20.12 8.29 6.73
CA GLY A 129 -20.15 7.14 7.64
C GLY A 129 -18.96 6.18 7.51
N VAL A 130 -18.03 6.45 6.58
CA VAL A 130 -16.79 5.67 6.38
C VAL A 130 -15.55 6.49 6.77
N GLY A 131 -15.58 7.80 6.52
CA GLY A 131 -14.48 8.71 6.81
C GLY A 131 -13.75 9.19 5.57
N THR A 132 -12.49 9.60 5.74
CA THR A 132 -11.67 10.21 4.68
C THR A 132 -10.30 9.54 4.61
N VAL A 133 -9.80 9.33 3.40
CA VAL A 133 -8.42 8.89 3.15
C VAL A 133 -7.77 9.89 2.21
N ILE A 134 -6.65 10.47 2.64
CA ILE A 134 -5.86 11.42 1.86
C ILE A 134 -4.52 10.78 1.55
N LEU A 135 -4.13 10.82 0.27
CA LEU A 135 -2.81 10.44 -0.21
C LEU A 135 -2.09 11.68 -0.74
N SER A 136 -0.93 11.99 -0.17
CA SER A 136 -0.03 13.05 -0.62
C SER A 136 1.34 12.46 -0.90
N ARG A 137 1.90 12.73 -2.08
CA ARG A 137 3.32 12.46 -2.37
C ARG A 137 4.06 13.77 -2.60
N ILE A 138 5.19 13.92 -1.92
CA ILE A 138 6.10 15.06 -2.07
C ILE A 138 7.45 14.48 -2.53
N TYR A 139 7.96 14.98 -3.63
CA TYR A 139 9.22 14.53 -4.21
C TYR A 139 10.31 15.58 -3.98
N LYS A 140 11.55 15.09 -3.96
CA LYS A 140 12.71 15.96 -4.05
C LYS A 140 12.72 16.69 -5.38
N LYS A 141 13.32 17.89 -5.39
CA LYS A 141 13.37 18.79 -6.53
C LYS A 141 13.89 18.07 -7.77
N GLY A 142 13.12 18.15 -8.86
CA GLY A 142 13.44 17.51 -10.12
C GLY A 142 13.23 15.99 -10.17
N GLN A 143 12.76 15.37 -9.07
CA GLN A 143 12.51 13.93 -9.01
C GLN A 143 11.02 13.57 -9.09
N ALA A 144 10.13 14.56 -9.05
CA ALA A 144 8.71 14.33 -9.29
C ALA A 144 8.46 13.73 -10.69
N PRO A 145 7.55 12.75 -10.82
CA PRO A 145 7.13 12.24 -12.12
C PRO A 145 6.61 13.38 -13.00
N LYS A 146 7.10 13.48 -14.24
CA LYS A 146 6.61 14.47 -15.20
C LYS A 146 5.16 14.11 -15.57
N LYS A 147 4.20 15.03 -15.34
CA LYS A 147 2.76 14.81 -15.63
C LYS A 147 2.47 14.39 -17.07
N ALA A 148 3.30 14.80 -18.03
CA ALA A 148 3.14 14.48 -19.45
C ALA A 148 3.93 13.24 -19.92
N ALA A 149 4.69 12.58 -19.03
CA ALA A 149 5.40 11.36 -19.41
C ALA A 149 4.38 10.20 -19.52
N PRO A 150 4.32 9.50 -20.66
CA PRO A 150 3.47 8.32 -20.78
C PRO A 150 3.85 7.30 -19.71
N ASN A 151 2.85 6.65 -19.09
CA ASN A 151 3.12 5.56 -18.17
C ASN A 151 3.80 4.45 -18.97
N LYS A 152 5.08 4.21 -18.70
CA LYS A 152 5.88 3.18 -19.39
C LYS A 152 5.29 1.77 -19.20
N TYR A 153 4.48 1.61 -18.16
CA TYR A 153 3.88 0.34 -17.74
C TYR A 153 2.38 0.34 -18.01
N LYS A 154 1.86 -0.77 -18.55
CA LYS A 154 0.41 -0.99 -18.74
C LYS A 154 -0.32 -1.44 -17.47
N PHE A 155 0.15 -0.95 -16.33
CA PHE A 155 -0.50 -1.18 -15.04
C PHE A 155 -0.17 -0.04 -14.08
N GLN A 156 -0.92 0.00 -12.99
CA GLN A 156 -0.62 0.80 -11.81
C GLN A 156 -0.63 -0.12 -10.59
N MET A 157 0.21 0.20 -9.61
CA MET A 157 0.35 -0.58 -8.39
C MET A 157 0.50 0.35 -7.19
N GLY A 158 -0.03 -0.09 -6.07
CA GLY A 158 0.10 0.59 -4.78
C GLY A 158 -0.01 -0.42 -3.66
N ALA A 159 0.59 -0.10 -2.52
CA ALA A 159 0.61 -1.01 -1.39
C ALA A 159 0.68 -0.26 -0.07
N VAL A 160 -0.04 -0.80 0.91
CA VAL A 160 0.07 -0.44 2.33
C VAL A 160 0.66 -1.63 3.06
N LEU A 161 1.77 -1.39 3.75
CA LEU A 161 2.45 -2.35 4.60
C LEU A 161 2.66 -1.67 5.94
N VAL A 162 2.09 -2.19 7.03
CA VAL A 162 2.19 -1.60 8.37
C VAL A 162 2.60 -2.71 9.33
N PRO A 163 3.70 -2.54 10.09
CA PRO A 163 4.08 -3.50 11.11
C PRO A 163 3.05 -3.55 12.24
N LYS A 164 2.98 -4.68 12.92
CA LYS A 164 2.21 -4.86 14.14
C LYS A 164 2.55 -3.76 15.15
N PRO A 165 1.56 -3.18 15.85
CA PRO A 165 1.82 -2.20 16.90
C PRO A 165 2.84 -2.70 17.93
N GLY A 166 3.88 -1.91 18.15
CA GLY A 166 4.99 -2.23 19.06
C GLY A 166 6.21 -2.88 18.40
N GLU A 167 6.08 -3.34 17.15
CA GLU A 167 7.20 -3.85 16.36
C GLU A 167 7.83 -2.75 15.50
N GLN A 168 9.15 -2.82 15.31
CA GLN A 168 9.87 -1.90 14.42
C GLN A 168 9.94 -2.40 12.97
N VAL A 169 9.73 -3.70 12.77
CA VAL A 169 9.82 -4.37 11.48
C VAL A 169 8.62 -5.28 11.28
N SER A 170 8.13 -5.33 10.04
CA SER A 170 7.02 -6.20 9.66
C SER A 170 7.51 -7.60 9.31
N GLY A 171 6.80 -8.62 9.79
CA GLY A 171 6.90 -10.00 9.31
C GLY A 171 6.42 -10.16 7.87
N ASP A 172 5.45 -9.36 7.45
CA ASP A 172 5.02 -9.30 6.06
C ASP A 172 6.07 -8.67 5.14
N GLY A 173 6.10 -9.13 3.89
CA GLY A 173 6.98 -8.61 2.85
C GLY A 173 6.37 -8.73 1.46
N TRP A 174 6.79 -7.85 0.56
CA TRP A 174 6.40 -7.94 -0.85
C TRP A 174 7.53 -7.47 -1.75
N GLY A 175 7.54 -7.98 -2.98
CA GLY A 175 8.56 -7.69 -3.97
C GLY A 175 7.99 -7.73 -5.37
N PHE A 176 8.51 -6.87 -6.25
CA PHE A 176 8.01 -6.76 -7.60
C PHE A 176 9.15 -6.70 -8.62
N ARG A 177 9.04 -7.50 -9.68
CA ARG A 177 9.99 -7.56 -10.78
C ARG A 177 9.28 -7.12 -12.07
N PRO A 178 9.49 -5.86 -12.51
CA PRO A 178 8.77 -5.31 -13.65
C PRO A 178 9.11 -6.01 -14.98
N THR A 179 8.12 -5.97 -15.88
CA THR A 179 8.25 -6.01 -17.34
C THR A 179 7.47 -4.82 -17.90
N LEU A 180 7.65 -4.46 -19.18
CA LEU A 180 6.90 -3.33 -19.78
C LEU A 180 5.38 -3.58 -19.75
N GLU A 181 4.99 -4.83 -19.97
CA GLU A 181 3.61 -5.25 -20.10
C GLU A 181 3.03 -5.83 -18.79
N GLY A 182 3.81 -5.89 -17.71
CA GLY A 182 3.36 -6.45 -16.43
C GLY A 182 4.50 -6.75 -15.47
N GLY A 183 4.51 -7.96 -14.89
CA GLY A 183 5.62 -8.40 -14.06
C GLY A 183 5.27 -9.48 -13.06
N HIS A 184 6.25 -9.83 -12.23
CA HIS A 184 6.12 -10.80 -11.15
C HIS A 184 5.97 -10.07 -9.82
N LEU A 185 4.92 -10.35 -9.07
CA LEU A 185 4.67 -9.85 -7.72
C LEU A 185 4.71 -11.02 -6.75
N LEU A 186 5.55 -10.91 -5.72
CA LEU A 186 5.60 -11.81 -4.58
C LEU A 186 5.07 -11.08 -3.34
N ILE A 187 4.18 -11.73 -2.60
CA ILE A 187 3.68 -11.32 -1.29
C ILE A 187 3.95 -12.46 -0.31
N LEU A 188 4.39 -12.12 0.89
CA LEU A 188 4.79 -13.02 1.96
C LEU A 188 4.25 -12.50 3.29
N ASP A 189 3.98 -13.45 4.17
CA ASP A 189 3.68 -13.24 5.58
C ASP A 189 4.53 -14.26 6.35
N GLY A 190 5.55 -13.74 7.03
CA GLY A 190 6.53 -14.53 7.75
C GLY A 190 5.93 -15.08 9.04
N LEU A 191 6.19 -16.34 9.39
CA LEU A 191 5.52 -16.95 10.53
C LEU A 191 5.83 -16.24 11.87
N GLY A 192 4.78 -15.68 12.48
CA GLY A 192 4.84 -14.89 13.71
C GLY A 192 4.98 -13.40 13.40
N HIS A 193 5.60 -12.64 14.30
CA HIS A 193 5.86 -11.21 14.10
C HIS A 193 7.29 -10.85 14.51
N GLY A 194 7.70 -9.62 14.16
CA GLY A 194 8.98 -9.05 14.56
C GLY A 194 10.18 -9.61 13.78
N PRO A 195 11.42 -9.53 14.33
CA PRO A 195 12.64 -9.72 13.56
C PRO A 195 12.81 -11.08 12.88
N PHE A 196 12.34 -12.17 13.48
CA PHE A 196 12.48 -13.51 12.91
C PHE A 196 11.50 -13.77 11.75
N ALA A 197 10.27 -13.26 11.85
CA ALA A 197 9.31 -13.29 10.75
C ALA A 197 9.83 -12.43 9.59
N HIS A 198 10.32 -11.23 9.92
CA HIS A 198 10.95 -10.32 8.97
C HIS A 198 12.16 -10.95 8.25
N GLN A 199 13.00 -11.69 8.97
CA GLN A 199 14.12 -12.42 8.39
C GLN A 199 13.65 -13.45 7.36
N ALA A 200 12.61 -14.24 7.65
CA ALA A 200 12.08 -15.24 6.72
C ALA A 200 11.58 -14.59 5.43
N SER A 201 10.81 -13.51 5.55
CA SER A 201 10.29 -12.76 4.40
C SER A 201 11.39 -12.09 3.59
N ASN A 202 12.40 -11.50 4.23
CA ASN A 202 13.54 -10.90 3.52
C ASN A 202 14.39 -11.91 2.76
N GLU A 203 14.66 -13.09 3.33
CA GLU A 203 15.41 -14.14 2.62
C GLU A 203 14.62 -14.68 1.42
N ALA A 204 13.30 -14.81 1.54
CA ALA A 204 12.42 -15.13 0.42
C ALA A 204 12.47 -14.05 -0.68
N LEU A 205 12.42 -12.76 -0.31
CA LEU A 205 12.51 -11.65 -1.26
C LEU A 205 13.87 -11.60 -1.97
N LYS A 206 14.98 -11.78 -1.24
CA LYS A 206 16.33 -11.88 -1.84
C LYS A 206 16.39 -12.98 -2.90
N THR A 207 15.87 -14.15 -2.55
CA THR A 207 15.79 -15.29 -3.48
C THR A 207 14.94 -14.95 -4.70
N PHE A 208 13.78 -14.35 -4.50
CA PHE A 208 12.84 -13.97 -5.56
C PHE A 208 13.46 -13.06 -6.62
N TYR A 209 14.31 -12.12 -6.23
CA TYR A 209 15.03 -11.25 -7.17
C TYR A 209 16.10 -11.99 -7.99
N GLN A 210 16.68 -13.05 -7.44
CA GLN A 210 17.75 -13.85 -8.07
C GLN A 210 17.21 -14.99 -8.93
N LEU A 211 16.01 -15.49 -8.66
CA LEU A 211 15.40 -16.57 -9.43
C LEU A 211 15.19 -16.17 -10.90
N PRO A 212 15.33 -17.11 -11.85
CA PRO A 212 14.92 -16.87 -13.23
C PRO A 212 13.42 -16.52 -13.29
N LYS A 213 13.03 -15.66 -14.25
CA LYS A 213 11.61 -15.35 -14.48
C LYS A 213 10.92 -16.61 -15.02
N GLN A 214 10.05 -17.21 -14.23
CA GLN A 214 9.35 -18.48 -14.53
C GLN A 214 7.88 -18.38 -14.12
N THR A 215 7.16 -19.52 -14.14
CA THR A 215 5.78 -19.60 -13.68
C THR A 215 5.69 -19.34 -12.16
N PRO A 216 4.55 -18.84 -11.65
CA PRO A 216 4.36 -18.62 -10.22
C PRO A 216 4.61 -19.87 -9.35
N SER A 217 4.18 -21.04 -9.82
CA SER A 217 4.38 -22.31 -9.13
C SER A 217 5.86 -22.68 -8.99
N ASP A 218 6.66 -22.49 -10.06
CA ASP A 218 8.09 -22.85 -10.03
C ASP A 218 8.90 -21.88 -9.16
N MET A 219 8.59 -20.59 -9.28
CA MET A 219 9.23 -19.56 -8.46
C MET A 219 8.91 -19.76 -6.97
N LEU A 220 7.68 -20.14 -6.61
CA LEU A 220 7.33 -20.46 -5.22
C LEU A 220 8.05 -21.72 -4.70
N ARG A 221 8.30 -22.73 -5.54
CA ARG A 221 9.15 -23.88 -5.15
C ARG A 221 10.59 -23.44 -4.88
N GLY A 222 11.12 -22.53 -5.70
CA GLY A 222 12.43 -21.93 -5.48
C GLY A 222 12.51 -21.17 -4.15
N VAL A 223 11.52 -20.32 -3.87
CA VAL A 223 11.42 -19.61 -2.58
C VAL A 223 11.29 -20.60 -1.42
N HIS A 224 10.41 -21.60 -1.52
CA HIS A 224 10.23 -22.64 -0.50
C HIS A 224 11.55 -23.34 -0.16
N ALA A 225 12.35 -23.69 -1.16
CA ALA A 225 13.64 -24.35 -0.95
C ALA A 225 14.66 -23.45 -0.24
N ALA A 226 14.67 -22.15 -0.57
CA ALA A 226 15.64 -21.20 -0.03
C ALA A 226 15.39 -20.86 1.45
N ILE A 227 14.13 -20.75 1.88
CA ILE A 227 13.80 -20.33 3.25
C ILE A 227 13.62 -21.49 4.25
N LYS A 228 14.03 -22.72 3.91
CA LYS A 228 13.94 -23.90 4.79
C LYS A 228 14.64 -23.77 6.14
N LYS A 229 15.63 -22.87 6.24
CA LYS A 229 16.40 -22.61 7.47
C LYS A 229 15.87 -21.42 8.29
N THR A 230 14.70 -20.91 7.93
CA THR A 230 14.05 -19.77 8.61
C THR A 230 12.83 -20.25 9.39
N ARG A 231 12.04 -19.33 9.99
CA ARG A 231 10.73 -19.68 10.55
C ARG A 231 9.72 -20.15 9.52
N GLY A 232 10.00 -19.94 8.22
CA GLY A 232 9.05 -20.14 7.15
C GLY A 232 8.09 -18.97 6.98
N ALA A 233 7.31 -19.01 5.91
CA ALA A 233 6.35 -17.98 5.57
C ALA A 233 5.17 -18.59 4.81
N VAL A 234 4.02 -17.92 4.83
CA VAL A 234 2.99 -18.10 3.81
C VAL A 234 3.24 -17.07 2.72
N GLY A 235 2.75 -17.31 1.51
CA GLY A 235 3.04 -16.41 0.40
C GLY A 235 2.30 -16.73 -0.88
N ALA A 236 2.19 -15.74 -1.75
CA ALA A 236 1.62 -15.91 -3.08
C ALA A 236 2.43 -15.18 -4.13
N LEU A 237 2.43 -15.72 -5.34
CA LEU A 237 3.07 -15.13 -6.50
C LEU A 237 2.03 -14.92 -7.60
N ALA A 238 2.02 -13.71 -8.12
CA ALA A 238 1.22 -13.30 -9.26
C ALA A 238 2.13 -12.88 -10.42
N LEU A 239 1.82 -13.35 -11.63
CA LEU A 239 2.47 -12.95 -12.86
C LEU A 239 1.41 -12.49 -13.84
N TRP A 240 1.46 -11.25 -14.31
CA TRP A 240 0.56 -10.78 -15.37
C TRP A 240 1.33 -10.22 -16.56
N SER A 241 0.67 -10.26 -17.71
CA SER A 241 1.13 -9.65 -18.96
C SER A 241 -0.06 -9.10 -19.73
N ALA A 242 0.01 -7.81 -20.07
CA ALA A 242 -0.94 -7.12 -20.93
C ALA A 242 -0.82 -7.56 -22.39
N GLU A 243 0.35 -8.05 -22.82
CA GLU A 243 0.56 -8.58 -24.17
C GLU A 243 -0.21 -9.88 -24.39
N THR A 244 -0.14 -10.81 -23.42
CA THR A 244 -0.88 -12.09 -23.53
C THR A 244 -2.29 -11.98 -22.98
N GLY A 245 -2.62 -10.90 -22.26
CA GLY A 245 -3.91 -10.70 -21.60
C GLY A 245 -4.16 -11.71 -20.48
N THR A 246 -3.11 -12.18 -19.79
CA THR A 246 -3.21 -13.23 -18.77
C THR A 246 -2.63 -12.82 -17.43
N LEU A 247 -3.24 -13.31 -16.37
CA LEU A 247 -2.77 -13.31 -14.99
C LEU A 247 -2.65 -14.76 -14.51
N GLN A 248 -1.45 -15.14 -14.12
CA GLN A 248 -1.13 -16.40 -13.46
C GLN A 248 -0.99 -16.17 -11.95
N PHE A 249 -1.60 -17.03 -11.14
CA PHE A 249 -1.54 -16.91 -9.68
C PHE A 249 -1.27 -18.27 -9.02
N CYS A 250 -0.36 -18.30 -8.05
CA CYS A 250 -0.19 -19.43 -7.16
C CYS A 250 0.02 -18.92 -5.73
N GLY A 251 -0.68 -19.50 -4.76
CA GLY A 251 -0.57 -19.12 -3.34
C GLY A 251 -0.41 -20.32 -2.43
N ILE A 252 0.29 -20.13 -1.31
CA ILE A 252 0.55 -21.11 -0.25
C ILE A 252 0.19 -20.46 1.08
N GLY A 253 -0.66 -21.11 1.86
CA GLY A 253 -1.14 -20.63 3.16
C GLY A 253 -2.38 -19.74 3.03
N ASN A 254 -2.45 -18.73 3.88
CA ASN A 254 -3.63 -17.89 4.11
C ASN A 254 -3.53 -16.48 3.50
N ILE A 255 -2.65 -16.28 2.51
CA ILE A 255 -2.66 -15.04 1.70
C ILE A 255 -4.00 -14.92 0.98
N GLY A 256 -4.70 -13.81 1.25
CA GLY A 256 -5.97 -13.48 0.61
C GLY A 256 -5.72 -12.85 -0.75
N GLY A 257 -6.43 -13.32 -1.77
CA GLY A 257 -6.39 -12.73 -3.09
C GLY A 257 -7.77 -12.61 -3.71
N ARG A 258 -8.04 -11.47 -4.33
CA ARG A 258 -9.29 -11.22 -5.05
C ARG A 258 -9.04 -10.44 -6.32
N LEU A 259 -9.64 -10.90 -7.40
CA LEU A 259 -9.60 -10.30 -8.72
C LEU A 259 -10.97 -9.71 -9.04
N PHE A 260 -11.01 -8.46 -9.45
CA PHE A 260 -12.21 -7.76 -9.85
C PHE A 260 -12.23 -7.60 -11.37
N PHE A 261 -13.26 -8.19 -11.96
CA PHE A 261 -13.66 -7.95 -13.34
C PHE A 261 -14.76 -6.89 -13.37
N PRO A 262 -15.01 -6.25 -14.53
CA PRO A 262 -16.12 -5.31 -14.67
C PRO A 262 -17.49 -5.88 -14.28
N ASP A 263 -17.67 -7.20 -14.42
CA ASP A 263 -18.93 -7.92 -14.19
C ASP A 263 -18.99 -8.62 -12.83
N ARG A 264 -17.86 -9.12 -12.29
CA ARG A 264 -17.85 -9.88 -11.03
C ARG A 264 -16.48 -9.93 -10.33
N PRO A 265 -16.46 -10.08 -8.99
CA PRO A 265 -15.25 -10.49 -8.28
C PRO A 265 -15.02 -12.01 -8.35
N LYS A 266 -13.75 -12.43 -8.32
CA LYS A 266 -13.30 -13.82 -8.21
C LYS A 266 -12.22 -13.95 -7.15
N ASN A 267 -12.35 -14.90 -6.23
CA ASN A 267 -11.31 -15.18 -5.25
C ASN A 267 -10.17 -15.97 -5.89
N LEU A 268 -8.94 -15.63 -5.54
CA LEU A 268 -7.72 -16.35 -5.90
C LEU A 268 -7.42 -17.36 -4.79
N LEU A 269 -7.34 -18.64 -5.16
CA LEU A 269 -7.21 -19.72 -4.17
C LEU A 269 -5.74 -20.02 -3.86
N SER A 270 -5.44 -20.21 -2.58
CA SER A 270 -4.14 -20.64 -2.08
C SER A 270 -4.21 -22.09 -1.59
N TYR A 271 -3.14 -22.86 -1.79
CA TYR A 271 -3.04 -24.21 -1.22
C TYR A 271 -2.68 -24.14 0.26
N ASN A 272 -3.12 -25.12 1.04
CA ASN A 272 -2.68 -25.25 2.42
C ASN A 272 -1.19 -25.60 2.47
N GLY A 273 -0.42 -24.89 3.29
CA GLY A 273 1.00 -25.14 3.50
C GLY A 273 1.75 -23.90 3.99
N THR A 274 3.05 -24.08 4.16
CA THR A 274 3.99 -23.06 4.64
C THR A 274 5.31 -23.22 3.88
N LEU A 275 5.76 -22.16 3.21
CA LEU A 275 7.05 -22.08 2.53
C LEU A 275 8.18 -22.25 3.56
N GLY A 276 9.23 -23.00 3.19
CA GLY A 276 10.30 -23.39 4.11
C GLY A 276 10.00 -24.59 5.02
N MET A 277 8.72 -24.93 5.22
CA MET A 277 8.32 -26.03 6.13
C MET A 277 7.70 -27.20 5.36
N SER A 278 6.46 -27.04 4.89
CA SER A 278 5.71 -28.10 4.22
C SER A 278 4.75 -27.49 3.20
N ILE A 279 4.86 -27.93 1.94
CA ILE A 279 3.93 -27.56 0.86
C ILE A 279 3.48 -28.84 0.14
N PRO A 280 2.31 -28.83 -0.53
CA PRO A 280 1.88 -29.97 -1.33
C PRO A 280 2.94 -30.35 -2.37
N SER A 281 3.09 -31.66 -2.63
CA SER A 281 4.03 -32.17 -3.63
C SER A 281 3.74 -31.58 -5.02
N THR A 282 2.45 -31.39 -5.32
CA THR A 282 1.97 -30.84 -6.58
C THR A 282 1.24 -29.52 -6.31
N ILE A 283 1.78 -28.43 -6.86
CA ILE A 283 1.14 -27.12 -6.88
C ILE A 283 1.10 -26.61 -8.33
N HIS A 284 -0.05 -26.10 -8.74
CA HIS A 284 -0.28 -25.52 -10.06
C HIS A 284 -0.73 -24.07 -9.93
N HIS A 285 -0.28 -23.22 -10.84
CA HIS A 285 -0.80 -21.87 -10.96
C HIS A 285 -2.17 -21.86 -11.66
N GLN A 286 -3.03 -20.97 -11.21
CA GLN A 286 -4.31 -20.66 -11.85
C GLN A 286 -4.11 -19.64 -12.95
N ASN A 287 -4.87 -19.74 -14.03
CA ASN A 287 -4.89 -18.77 -15.12
C ASN A 287 -6.20 -17.97 -15.10
N HIS A 288 -6.07 -16.66 -15.23
CA HIS A 288 -7.15 -15.69 -15.26
C HIS A 288 -6.95 -14.70 -16.41
N PRO A 289 -8.02 -14.16 -17.01
CA PRO A 289 -7.88 -13.06 -17.95
C PRO A 289 -7.38 -11.81 -17.23
N TRP A 290 -6.54 -11.04 -17.92
CA TRP A 290 -5.99 -9.76 -17.46
C TRP A 290 -6.11 -8.72 -18.57
N GLN A 291 -7.09 -7.84 -18.42
CA GLN A 291 -7.44 -6.82 -19.38
C GLN A 291 -7.65 -5.48 -18.67
N TYR A 292 -7.71 -4.41 -19.46
CA TYR A 292 -7.98 -3.06 -18.97
C TYR A 292 -9.16 -3.01 -17.98
N GLY A 293 -8.97 -2.29 -16.88
CA GLY A 293 -9.97 -2.16 -15.82
C GLY A 293 -9.97 -3.30 -14.80
N ASN A 294 -9.23 -4.39 -15.03
CA ASN A 294 -9.04 -5.40 -13.98
C ASN A 294 -8.27 -4.84 -12.79
N LEU A 295 -8.72 -5.24 -11.61
CA LEU A 295 -8.10 -4.88 -10.35
C LEU A 295 -7.82 -6.15 -9.55
N MET A 296 -6.57 -6.39 -9.19
CA MET A 296 -6.17 -7.46 -8.29
C MET A 296 -5.81 -6.85 -6.93
N VAL A 297 -6.34 -7.45 -5.87
CA VAL A 297 -6.02 -7.10 -4.49
C VAL A 297 -5.48 -8.36 -3.82
N LEU A 298 -4.26 -8.27 -3.28
CA LEU A 298 -3.63 -9.32 -2.47
C LEU A 298 -3.38 -8.75 -1.07
N HIS A 299 -3.56 -9.56 -0.03
CA HIS A 299 -3.31 -9.14 1.34
C HIS A 299 -2.86 -10.29 2.25
N SER A 300 -2.12 -9.96 3.30
CA SER A 300 -1.82 -10.88 4.42
C SER A 300 -3.04 -11.08 5.32
N ASP A 301 -2.93 -11.96 6.30
CA ASP A 301 -4.06 -12.29 7.19
C ASP A 301 -4.38 -11.19 8.22
N GLY A 302 -3.47 -10.23 8.41
CA GLY A 302 -3.68 -9.00 9.16
C GLY A 302 -4.87 -8.16 8.67
N LEU A 303 -5.28 -8.36 7.41
CA LEU A 303 -6.56 -7.87 6.89
C LEU A 303 -7.65 -8.95 7.02
N LYS A 304 -8.82 -8.56 7.56
CA LYS A 304 -9.99 -9.46 7.63
C LYS A 304 -10.34 -9.98 6.24
N SER A 305 -10.63 -11.27 6.06
CA SER A 305 -10.91 -11.84 4.72
C SER A 305 -12.25 -11.42 4.10
N ARG A 306 -13.18 -10.89 4.92
CA ARG A 306 -14.55 -10.51 4.53
C ARG A 306 -14.70 -9.00 4.35
N TRP A 307 -13.99 -8.41 3.39
CA TRP A 307 -14.25 -7.06 2.88
C TRP A 307 -15.00 -7.11 1.55
N ASP A 308 -15.62 -6.01 1.14
CA ASP A 308 -16.34 -5.89 -0.13
C ASP A 308 -16.13 -4.49 -0.71
N LEU A 309 -15.63 -4.42 -1.95
CA LEU A 309 -15.38 -3.14 -2.62
C LEU A 309 -16.67 -2.41 -3.00
N HIS A 310 -17.81 -3.10 -3.16
CA HIS A 310 -19.08 -2.44 -3.50
C HIS A 310 -19.58 -1.50 -2.39
N LYS A 311 -19.06 -1.63 -1.16
CA LYS A 311 -19.32 -0.70 -0.06
C LYS A 311 -18.68 0.68 -0.27
N TYR A 312 -17.74 0.78 -1.21
CA TYR A 312 -16.95 1.97 -1.49
C TYR A 312 -17.17 2.44 -2.93
N PRO A 313 -18.25 3.18 -3.22
CA PRO A 313 -18.55 3.68 -4.56
C PRO A 313 -17.37 4.49 -5.12
N GLU A 314 -17.07 4.33 -6.41
CA GLU A 314 -15.99 5.04 -7.11
C GLU A 314 -14.55 4.81 -6.60
N LEU A 315 -14.34 4.04 -5.52
CA LEU A 315 -13.01 3.79 -4.95
C LEU A 315 -12.03 3.24 -5.98
N THR A 316 -12.51 2.36 -6.87
CA THR A 316 -11.70 1.72 -7.92
C THR A 316 -11.10 2.68 -8.95
N ARG A 317 -11.50 3.96 -8.95
CA ARG A 317 -10.97 5.02 -9.83
C ARG A 317 -9.76 5.75 -9.25
N HIS A 318 -9.54 5.65 -7.93
CA HIS A 318 -8.45 6.32 -7.22
C HIS A 318 -7.09 5.64 -7.42
N ASP A 319 -6.01 6.25 -6.95
CA ASP A 319 -4.68 5.64 -6.91
C ASP A 319 -4.72 4.28 -6.19
N PRO A 320 -4.05 3.22 -6.71
CA PRO A 320 -4.05 1.92 -6.06
C PRO A 320 -3.54 1.93 -4.60
N THR A 321 -2.64 2.85 -4.23
CA THR A 321 -2.24 3.01 -2.83
C THR A 321 -3.42 3.54 -2.01
N LEU A 322 -4.19 4.49 -2.53
CA LEU A 322 -5.39 4.98 -1.84
C LEU A 322 -6.42 3.87 -1.65
N ILE A 323 -6.62 3.00 -2.66
CA ILE A 323 -7.49 1.82 -2.54
C ILE A 323 -6.99 0.90 -1.42
N ALA A 324 -5.68 0.60 -1.40
CA ALA A 324 -5.06 -0.21 -0.37
C ALA A 324 -5.25 0.41 1.04
N SER A 325 -5.14 1.73 1.14
CA SER A 325 -5.33 2.49 2.39
C SER A 325 -6.76 2.46 2.91
N VAL A 326 -7.77 2.57 2.05
CA VAL A 326 -9.18 2.43 2.48
C VAL A 326 -9.44 1.01 2.96
N LEU A 327 -8.96 0.00 2.24
CA LEU A 327 -9.10 -1.39 2.65
C LEU A 327 -8.41 -1.64 4.00
N TYR A 328 -7.18 -1.16 4.16
CA TYR A 328 -6.42 -1.23 5.42
C TYR A 328 -7.19 -0.59 6.56
N LYS A 329 -7.59 0.68 6.43
CA LYS A 329 -8.27 1.46 7.47
C LYS A 329 -9.49 0.74 8.05
N ASP A 330 -10.33 0.20 7.17
CA ASP A 330 -11.63 -0.36 7.58
C ASP A 330 -11.56 -1.84 7.99
N ASN A 331 -10.55 -2.57 7.49
CA ASN A 331 -10.53 -4.03 7.57
C ASN A 331 -9.29 -4.60 8.27
N THR A 332 -8.37 -3.76 8.75
CA THR A 332 -7.24 -4.22 9.57
C THR A 332 -7.73 -4.88 10.87
N ARG A 333 -6.97 -5.87 11.33
CA ARG A 333 -7.15 -6.51 12.64
C ARG A 333 -6.43 -5.78 13.76
N THR A 334 -5.50 -4.87 13.44
CA THR A 334 -4.59 -4.13 14.35
C THR A 334 -3.73 -4.97 15.31
N THR A 335 -3.94 -6.29 15.38
CA THR A 335 -3.19 -7.21 16.25
C THR A 335 -2.01 -7.87 15.56
N ASP A 336 -1.84 -7.66 14.26
CA ASP A 336 -0.84 -8.33 13.43
C ASP A 336 -0.23 -7.37 12.39
N ASP A 337 0.85 -7.83 11.76
CA ASP A 337 1.40 -7.19 10.57
C ASP A 337 0.32 -7.15 9.47
N THR A 338 0.24 -6.07 8.71
CA THR A 338 -0.77 -5.94 7.65
C THR A 338 -0.16 -5.45 6.35
N LEU A 339 -0.33 -6.25 5.30
CA LEU A 339 0.03 -5.94 3.93
C LEU A 339 -1.20 -5.99 3.04
N VAL A 340 -1.40 -4.94 2.25
CA VAL A 340 -2.40 -4.85 1.18
C VAL A 340 -1.71 -4.34 -0.07
N VAL A 341 -1.73 -5.12 -1.15
CA VAL A 341 -1.19 -4.75 -2.46
C VAL A 341 -2.33 -4.71 -3.47
N VAL A 342 -2.43 -3.61 -4.21
CA VAL A 342 -3.43 -3.39 -5.24
C VAL A 342 -2.74 -3.18 -6.58
N VAL A 343 -3.16 -3.92 -7.59
CA VAL A 343 -2.67 -3.82 -8.97
C VAL A 343 -3.86 -3.57 -9.89
N ARG A 344 -3.78 -2.51 -10.70
CA ARG A 344 -4.79 -2.17 -11.71
C ARG A 344 -4.19 -2.28 -13.11
N ALA A 345 -4.84 -3.02 -14.00
CA ALA A 345 -4.52 -3.03 -15.41
C ALA A 345 -4.86 -1.67 -16.05
N THR A 346 -3.92 -1.10 -16.79
CA THR A 346 -4.12 0.13 -17.55
C THR A 346 -3.81 -0.12 -19.02
N ASN A 347 -4.24 0.81 -19.89
CA ASN A 347 -3.93 0.75 -21.31
C ASN A 347 -2.48 1.15 -21.60
#